data_AF-A0A2W4T1V2-F1
#
_entry.id   AF-A0A2W4T1V2-F1
#
_cell.length_a   1.000
_cell.length_b   1.000
_cell.length_c   1.000
_cell.angle_alpha   90.00
_cell.angle_beta   90.00
_cell.angle_gamma   90.00
#
_symmetry.space_group_name_H-M   'P 1'
#
loop_
_entity.id
_entity.type
_entity.pdbx_description
1 polymer ?
#
loop_
_entity_poly.entity_id
_entity_poly.type
_entity_poly.pdbx_seq_one_letter_code
_entity_poly.pdbx_strand_id
1 'polypeptide(L)' 'MLVKNIVPIHSPEFVGLSTLFHNLERPYRLGDILKFNRTYQPIYGLLGKEEKRRAEEFVDNLVAGVESRDLVSKIFGVV' A
#
# COMPACT_ATOMS: atom_id res chain seq x y z
N MET A 1 1.32 -30.54 -23.77
CA MET A 1 1.06 -29.11 -23.50
C MET A 1 1.54 -28.81 -22.09
N LEU A 2 2.64 -28.07 -21.96
CA LEU A 2 3.10 -27.63 -20.64
C LEU A 2 2.26 -26.43 -20.22
N VAL A 3 1.47 -26.61 -19.16
CA VAL A 3 0.77 -25.53 -18.47
C VAL A 3 1.85 -24.57 -17.98
N LYS A 4 1.98 -23.40 -18.62
CA LYS A 4 2.79 -22.30 -18.09
C LYS A 4 2.22 -21.99 -16.71
N ASN A 5 2.96 -22.30 -15.66
CA ASN A 5 2.72 -21.74 -14.34
C ASN A 5 2.66 -20.23 -14.50
N ILE A 6 1.46 -19.66 -14.44
CA ILE A 6 1.27 -18.22 -14.39
C ILE A 6 1.77 -17.83 -13.01
N VAL A 7 3.05 -17.49 -12.93
CA VAL A 7 3.59 -16.81 -11.75
C VAL A 7 2.73 -15.57 -11.59
N PRO A 8 2.07 -15.36 -10.43
CA PRO A 8 1.34 -14.14 -10.24
C PRO A 8 2.34 -12.99 -10.42
N ILE A 9 1.98 -12.01 -11.26
CA ILE A 9 2.83 -10.86 -11.59
C ILE A 9 3.22 -10.08 -10.31
N HIS A 10 2.46 -10.28 -9.24
CA HIS A 10 2.65 -9.69 -7.93
C HIS A 10 2.75 -10.75 -6.83
N SER A 11 3.60 -10.47 -5.85
CA SER A 11 3.75 -11.21 -4.60
C SER A 11 2.43 -11.23 -3.80
N PRO A 12 2.17 -12.29 -3.03
CA PRO A 12 1.03 -12.35 -2.11
C PRO A 12 0.97 -11.15 -1.16
N GLU A 13 2.13 -10.67 -0.70
CA GLU A 13 2.29 -9.50 0.16
C GLU A 13 1.76 -8.24 -0.52
N PHE A 14 2.16 -7.99 -1.77
CA PHE A 14 1.66 -6.85 -2.54
C PHE A 14 0.16 -6.94 -2.82
N VAL A 15 -0.34 -8.14 -3.18
CA VAL A 15 -1.77 -8.35 -3.41
C VAL A 15 -2.58 -8.05 -2.15
N GLY A 16 -2.10 -8.47 -0.97
CA GLY A 16 -2.72 -8.15 0.31
C GLY A 16 -2.76 -6.64 0.59
N LEU A 17 -1.64 -5.94 0.36
CA LEU A 17 -1.56 -4.48 0.52
C LEU A 17 -2.50 -3.75 -0.44
N SER A 18 -2.48 -4.12 -1.73
CA SER A 18 -3.33 -3.53 -2.75
C SER A 18 -4.82 -3.73 -2.43
N THR A 19 -5.21 -4.94 -2.02
CA THR A 19 -6.58 -5.25 -1.61
C THR A 19 -7.01 -4.41 -0.41
N LEU A 20 -6.13 -4.27 0.59
CA LEU A 20 -6.39 -3.41 1.74
C LEU A 20 -6.63 -1.96 1.30
N PHE A 21 -5.75 -1.40 0.48
CA PHE A 21 -5.83 -0.01 0.04
C PHE A 21 -7.12 0.30 -0.73
N HIS A 22 -7.53 -0.57 -1.66
CA HIS A 22 -8.76 -0.37 -2.44
C HIS A 22 -10.04 -0.53 -1.61
N ASN A 23 -9.97 -1.13 -0.42
CA ASN A 23 -11.08 -1.21 0.53
C ASN A 23 -11.14 -0.03 1.51
N LEU A 24 -10.19 0.91 1.46
CA LEU A 24 -10.24 2.12 2.28
C LEU A 24 -11.12 3.15 1.61
N GLU A 25 -11.98 3.79 2.40
CA GLU A 25 -12.85 4.87 1.93
C GLU A 25 -12.24 6.23 2.27
N ARG A 26 -12.38 7.19 1.34
CA ARG A 26 -11.98 8.58 1.57
C ARG A 26 -13.08 9.35 2.29
N PRO A 27 -12.74 10.35 3.12
CA PRO A 27 -11.38 10.76 3.46
C PRO A 27 -10.69 9.78 4.42
N TYR A 28 -9.38 9.59 4.26
CA TYR A 28 -8.63 8.64 5.08
C TYR A 28 -8.39 9.20 6.48
N ARG A 29 -8.83 8.43 7.48
CA ARG A 29 -8.68 8.79 8.89
C ARG A 29 -7.42 8.17 9.48
N LEU A 30 -7.07 8.58 10.70
CA LEU A 30 -5.93 8.01 11.42
C LEU A 30 -5.97 6.48 11.49
N GLY A 31 -7.15 5.90 11.71
CA GLY A 31 -7.33 4.45 11.73
C GLY A 31 -6.94 3.76 10.41
N ASP A 32 -7.31 4.36 9.28
CA ASP A 32 -6.98 3.85 7.94
C ASP A 32 -5.48 3.92 7.66
N ILE A 33 -4.86 5.04 8.04
CA ILE A 33 -3.41 5.25 7.91
C ILE A 33 -2.64 4.22 8.75
N LEU A 34 -3.04 4.04 10.01
CA LEU A 34 -2.39 3.06 10.89
C LEU A 34 -2.59 1.63 10.39
N LYS A 35 -3.77 1.31 9.85
CA LYS A 35 -4.06 0.00 9.25
C LYS A 35 -3.17 -0.24 8.03
N PHE A 36 -3.09 0.74 7.12
CA PHE A 36 -2.20 0.67 5.96
C PHE A 36 -0.74 0.51 6.37
N ASN A 37 -0.23 1.34 7.29
CA ASN A 37 1.15 1.28 7.77
C ASN A 37 1.50 -0.09 8.38
N ARG A 38 0.61 -0.66 9.20
CA ARG A 38 0.82 -1.98 9.81
C ARG A 38 0.98 -3.09 8.78
N THR A 39 0.33 -2.96 7.62
CA THR A 39 0.46 -3.91 6.53
C THR A 39 1.64 -3.59 5.62
N TYR A 40 1.93 -2.31 5.36
CA TYR A 40 2.95 -1.87 4.41
C TYR A 40 4.37 -1.93 4.99
N GLN A 41 4.58 -1.48 6.22
CA GLN A 41 5.91 -1.39 6.85
C GLN A 41 6.67 -2.71 6.85
N PRO A 42 6.07 -3.86 7.27
CA PRO A 42 6.82 -5.11 7.37
C PRO A 42 7.19 -5.69 6.00
N ILE A 43 6.40 -5.40 4.97
CA ILE A 43 6.58 -5.98 3.63
C ILE A 43 7.40 -5.10 2.71
N TYR A 44 7.61 -3.81 3.03
CA TYR A 44 8.32 -2.87 2.15
C TYR A 44 9.68 -3.40 1.69
N GLY A 45 10.46 -3.99 2.60
CA GLY A 45 11.76 -4.59 2.27
C GLY A 45 11.68 -5.81 1.33
N LEU A 46 10.54 -6.49 1.29
CA LEU A 46 10.28 -7.70 0.52
C LEU A 46 9.77 -7.41 -0.89
N LEU A 47 9.20 -6.23 -1.12
CA LEU A 47 8.63 -5.84 -2.40
C LEU A 47 9.71 -5.69 -3.49
N GLY A 48 9.41 -6.21 -4.68
CA GLY A 48 10.19 -5.97 -5.88
C GLY A 48 10.11 -4.50 -6.34
N LYS A 49 10.99 -4.10 -7.28
CA LYS A 49 11.08 -2.70 -7.75
C LYS A 49 9.73 -2.15 -8.24
N GLU A 50 9.01 -2.90 -9.06
CA GLU A 50 7.73 -2.44 -9.62
C GLU A 50 6.62 -2.40 -8.55
N GLU A 51 6.61 -3.35 -7.62
CA GLU A 51 5.66 -3.37 -6.51
C GLU A 51 5.89 -2.22 -5.54
N LYS A 52 7.16 -1.89 -5.25
CA LYS A 52 7.52 -0.70 -4.47
C LYS A 52 6.98 0.55 -5.11
N ARG A 53 7.23 0.73 -6.42
CA ARG A 53 6.74 1.88 -7.19
C ARG A 53 5.21 2.01 -7.08
N ARG A 54 4.47 0.90 -7.18
CA ARG A 54 3.01 0.89 -7.02
C ARG A 54 2.56 1.14 -5.57
N ALA A 55 3.27 0.60 -4.58
CA ALA A 55 2.96 0.85 -3.18
C ALA A 55 3.21 2.31 -2.79
N GLU A 56 4.23 2.95 -3.38
CA GLU A 56 4.51 4.38 -3.26
C GLU A 56 3.38 5.22 -3.92
N GLU A 57 2.81 4.80 -5.06
CA GLU A 57 1.59 5.42 -5.60
C GLU A 57 0.41 5.36 -4.60
N PHE A 58 0.28 4.30 -3.79
CA PHE A 58 -0.74 4.24 -2.73
C PHE A 58 -0.47 5.23 -1.60
N VAL A 59 0.80 5.43 -1.24
CA VAL A 59 1.22 6.45 -0.27
C VAL A 59 0.85 7.84 -0.78
N ASP A 60 1.16 8.19 -2.02
CA ASP A 60 0.78 9.47 -2.62
C ASP A 60 -0.74 9.69 -2.60
N ASN A 61 -1.50 8.64 -2.90
CA ASN A 61 -2.96 8.69 -2.82
C ASN A 61 -3.48 8.86 -1.39
N LEU A 62 -2.85 8.22 -0.40
CA LEU A 62 -3.17 8.45 1.02
C LEU A 62 -2.95 9.92 1.38
N VAL A 63 -1.78 10.48 1.03
CA VAL A 63 -1.43 11.89 1.29
C VAL A 63 -2.47 12.83 0.68
N ALA A 64 -2.90 12.57 -0.56
CA ALA A 64 -3.90 13.39 -1.23
C ALA A 64 -5.32 13.24 -0.67
N GLY A 65 -5.62 12.13 0.00
CA GLY A 65 -6.96 11.76 0.46
C GLY A 65 -7.19 11.81 1.96
N VAL A 66 -6.21 12.25 2.77
CA VAL A 66 -6.36 12.33 4.23
C VAL A 66 -7.46 13.30 4.65
N GLU A 67 -8.13 13.00 5.77
CA GLU A 67 -9.16 13.86 6.38
C GLU A 67 -8.60 15.21 6.84
N SER A 68 -7.33 15.24 7.28
CA SER A 68 -6.65 16.46 7.70
C SER A 68 -5.14 16.37 7.43
N ARG A 69 -4.52 17.52 7.12
CA ARG A 69 -3.11 17.60 6.71
C ARG A 69 -2.12 17.18 7.80
N ASP A 70 -2.49 17.29 9.08
CA ASP A 70 -1.66 16.83 10.20
C ASP A 70 -1.44 15.32 10.19
N LEU A 71 -2.37 14.56 9.59
CA LEU A 71 -2.27 13.12 9.45
C LEU A 71 -1.22 12.67 8.42
N VAL A 72 -0.79 13.54 7.51
CA VAL A 72 0.22 13.21 6.48
C VAL A 72 1.51 12.72 7.12
N SER A 73 1.94 13.37 8.22
CA SER A 73 3.12 12.99 9.00
C SER A 73 3.04 11.60 9.66
N LYS A 74 1.86 10.98 9.63
CA LYS A 74 1.63 9.64 10.19
C LYS A 74 1.74 8.54 9.15
N ILE A 75 1.83 8.86 7.86
CA ILE A 75 1.95 7.87 6.79
C ILE A 75 3.40 7.39 6.72
N PHE A 76 3.62 6.08 6.72
CA PHE A 76 4.96 5.53 6.58
C PHE A 76 5.54 5.83 5.19
N GLY A 77 6.79 6.27 5.14
CA GLY A 77 7.47 6.65 3.90
C GLY A 77 7.31 8.12 3.52
N VAL A 78 6.52 8.88 4.28
CA VAL A 78 6.41 10.34 4.15
C VAL A 78 7.32 11.00 5.19
N VAL A 79 8.16 11.94 4.75
CA VAL A 79 9.16 12.66 5.56
C VAL A 79 8.78 14.13 5.68
#